data_AF-A0ABD2I112-F1
#
_entry.id   AF-A0ABD2I112-F1
#
_cell.length_a   1.000
_cell.length_b   1.000
_cell.length_c   1.000
_cell.angle_alpha   90.00
_cell.angle_beta   90.00
_cell.angle_gamma   90.00
#
_symmetry.space_group_name_H-M   'P 1'
#
loop_
_entity.id
_entity.type
_entity.pdbx_description
1 polymer ?
#
loop_
_entity_poly.entity_id
_entity_poly.type
_entity_poly.pdbx_seq_one_letter_code
_entity_poly.pdbx_strand_id
1 'polypeptide(L)'
;MGCLICCDYATYDQLCFCDQLIGSTSKEGRKEKSHAFCRECLQGYTKAALETKPFARGWLGLKCMAEKCENPIPWQELKSVLPDEHEAIVTLENQCVEFCVSAAGLCLERCAKCNYAIDMDCPLPVANNNLYNAFLKLKQKANDSYDKLKFHCSECHYEMCRKCNAKWAEEHNNLTCEQFAKQQNEQIQRNLK
;
A
#
# COMPACT_ATOMS: atom_id res chain seq x y z
N MET A 1 -19.55 -22.34 -18.05
CA MET A 1 -19.91 -22.36 -16.61
C MET A 1 -20.58 -21.03 -16.28
N GLY A 2 -21.35 -20.95 -15.19
CA GLY A 2 -22.03 -19.71 -14.81
C GLY A 2 -21.16 -18.83 -13.91
N CYS A 3 -21.21 -17.51 -14.12
CA CYS A 3 -20.70 -16.53 -13.16
C CYS A 3 -21.53 -16.61 -11.87
N LEU A 4 -20.89 -16.62 -10.70
CA LEU A 4 -21.60 -16.68 -9.43
C LEU A 4 -22.47 -15.45 -9.14
N ILE A 5 -22.13 -14.30 -9.74
CA ILE A 5 -22.75 -13.00 -9.41
C ILE A 5 -23.93 -12.70 -10.34
N CYS A 6 -23.72 -12.71 -11.66
CA CYS A 6 -24.78 -12.42 -12.63
C CYS A 6 -25.52 -13.66 -13.14
N CYS A 7 -25.05 -14.88 -12.81
CA CYS A 7 -25.57 -16.14 -13.33
C CYS A 7 -25.44 -16.35 -14.84
N ASP A 8 -24.79 -15.42 -15.58
CA ASP A 8 -24.57 -15.57 -17.01
C ASP A 8 -23.55 -16.67 -17.33
N TYR A 9 -23.74 -17.32 -18.47
CA TYR A 9 -22.85 -18.35 -18.97
C TYR A 9 -21.68 -17.73 -19.74
N ALA A 10 -20.47 -18.13 -19.37
CA ALA A 10 -19.25 -17.77 -20.07
C ALA A 10 -18.38 -19.01 -20.34
N THR A 11 -17.47 -18.87 -21.29
CA THR A 11 -16.43 -19.87 -21.57
C THR A 11 -15.38 -19.86 -20.45
N TYR A 12 -14.60 -20.93 -20.34
CA TYR A 12 -13.64 -21.07 -19.23
C TYR A 12 -12.60 -19.94 -19.19
N ASP A 13 -12.12 -19.53 -20.36
CA ASP A 13 -11.16 -18.45 -20.60
C ASP A 13 -11.70 -17.04 -20.28
N GLN A 14 -13.03 -16.90 -20.17
CA GLN A 14 -13.71 -15.67 -19.79
C GLN A 14 -14.04 -15.60 -18.29
N LEU A 15 -13.69 -16.65 -17.53
CA LEU A 15 -13.97 -16.77 -16.11
C LEU A 15 -12.68 -16.69 -15.31
N CYS A 16 -12.74 -15.96 -14.20
CA CYS A 16 -11.73 -15.97 -13.16
C CYS A 16 -12.22 -16.82 -11.99
N PHE A 17 -11.30 -17.55 -11.35
CA PHE A 17 -11.62 -18.42 -10.24
C PHE A 17 -10.96 -17.93 -8.95
N CYS A 18 -11.65 -18.03 -7.81
CA CYS A 18 -10.95 -17.95 -6.55
C CYS A 18 -10.14 -19.24 -6.33
N ASP A 19 -8.88 -19.10 -5.90
CA ASP A 19 -7.96 -20.22 -5.73
C ASP A 19 -7.80 -20.61 -4.26
N GLN A 20 -7.66 -21.90 -3.99
CA GLN A 20 -7.36 -22.37 -2.65
C GLN A 20 -5.88 -22.10 -2.39
N LEU A 21 -5.59 -21.27 -1.37
CA LEU A 21 -4.21 -21.08 -0.93
C LEU A 21 -3.60 -22.43 -0.55
N ILE A 22 -2.53 -22.80 -1.25
CA ILE A 22 -1.80 -24.08 -1.17
C ILE A 22 -1.30 -24.43 0.26
N GLY A 23 -1.40 -23.52 1.23
CA GLY A 23 -0.96 -23.73 2.61
C GLY A 23 -2.05 -24.17 3.60
N SER A 24 -3.30 -24.30 3.17
CA SER A 24 -4.39 -24.73 4.06
C SER A 24 -4.26 -26.23 4.33
N THR A 25 -3.57 -26.61 5.40
CA THR A 25 -3.56 -27.97 5.94
C THR A 25 -4.92 -28.30 6.56
N SER A 26 -5.99 -28.18 5.77
CA SER A 26 -7.30 -28.68 6.15
C SER A 26 -7.20 -30.19 6.21
N LYS A 27 -7.31 -30.70 7.44
CA LYS A 27 -7.42 -32.12 7.73
C LYS A 27 -8.54 -32.71 6.85
N GLU A 28 -8.11 -33.55 5.91
CA GLU A 28 -8.87 -34.54 5.14
C GLU A 28 -10.31 -34.20 4.74
N GLY A 29 -10.50 -33.83 3.46
CA GLY A 29 -11.53 -34.52 2.67
C GLY A 29 -12.60 -33.69 1.93
N ARG A 30 -12.68 -32.37 2.09
CA ARG A 30 -13.62 -31.55 1.29
C ARG A 30 -12.88 -30.52 0.45
N LYS A 31 -12.75 -30.81 -0.86
CA LYS A 31 -12.39 -29.78 -1.85
C LYS A 31 -13.50 -28.73 -1.83
N GLU A 32 -13.25 -27.56 -1.25
CA GLU A 32 -14.15 -26.43 -1.39
C GLU A 32 -14.31 -26.10 -2.88
N LYS A 33 -15.55 -25.78 -3.28
CA LYS A 33 -15.83 -25.46 -4.68
C LYS A 33 -15.10 -24.15 -5.03
N SER A 34 -14.37 -24.13 -6.13
CA SER A 34 -13.88 -22.89 -6.71
C SER A 34 -15.08 -22.08 -7.23
N HIS A 35 -15.09 -20.79 -6.94
CA HIS A 35 -16.12 -19.87 -7.41
C HIS A 35 -15.63 -19.17 -8.66
N ALA A 36 -16.50 -19.11 -9.69
CA ALA A 36 -16.19 -18.54 -10.99
C ALA A 36 -16.88 -17.17 -11.17
N PHE A 37 -16.18 -16.22 -11.79
CA PHE A 37 -16.64 -14.85 -12.00
C PHE A 37 -16.37 -14.41 -13.43
N CYS A 38 -17.35 -13.81 -14.11
CA CYS A 38 -17.13 -13.23 -15.42
C CYS A 38 -16.35 -11.90 -15.34
N ARG A 39 -15.80 -11.50 -16.49
CA ARG A 39 -15.04 -10.26 -16.66
C ARG A 39 -15.79 -9.04 -16.15
N GLU A 40 -17.06 -8.87 -16.53
CA GLU A 40 -17.85 -7.67 -16.23
C GLU A 40 -18.07 -7.50 -14.72
N CYS A 41 -18.41 -8.59 -14.02
CA CYS A 41 -18.56 -8.56 -12.57
C CYS A 41 -17.23 -8.26 -11.87
N LEU A 42 -16.12 -8.83 -12.35
CA LEU A 42 -14.80 -8.55 -11.79
C LEU A 42 -14.34 -7.12 -12.02
N GLN A 43 -14.67 -6.51 -13.17
CA GLN A 43 -14.36 -5.10 -13.42
C GLN A 43 -15.08 -4.19 -12.42
N GLY A 44 -16.39 -4.40 -12.24
CA GLY A 44 -17.17 -3.64 -11.25
C GLY A 44 -16.62 -3.82 -9.84
N TYR A 45 -16.28 -5.06 -9.47
CA TYR A 45 -15.71 -5.37 -8.17
C TYR A 45 -14.33 -4.75 -7.95
N THR A 46 -13.44 -4.80 -8.95
CA THR A 46 -12.10 -4.20 -8.90
C THR A 46 -12.17 -2.69 -8.70
N LYS A 47 -13.12 -2.02 -9.37
CA LYS A 47 -13.37 -0.58 -9.17
C LYS A 47 -13.85 -0.28 -7.76
N ALA A 48 -14.83 -1.02 -7.26
CA ALA A 48 -15.32 -0.88 -5.88
C ALA A 48 -14.25 -1.22 -4.83
N ALA A 49 -13.31 -2.11 -5.16
CA ALA A 49 -12.24 -2.53 -4.28
C ALA A 49 -11.21 -1.42 -4.01
N LEU A 50 -11.05 -0.44 -4.91
CA LEU A 50 -10.15 0.71 -4.70
C LEU A 50 -10.55 1.54 -3.47
N GLU A 51 -11.85 1.60 -3.17
CA GLU A 51 -12.41 2.34 -2.05
C GLU A 51 -12.53 1.45 -0.80
N THR A 52 -13.10 0.25 -0.97
CA THR A 52 -13.49 -0.63 0.14
C THR A 52 -12.35 -1.53 0.63
N LYS A 53 -11.30 -1.71 -0.18
CA LYS A 53 -10.10 -2.51 0.11
C LYS A 53 -10.40 -3.93 0.64
N PRO A 54 -11.25 -4.72 -0.05
CA PRO A 54 -11.68 -6.04 0.41
C PRO A 54 -10.61 -7.09 0.09
N PHE A 55 -9.42 -6.97 0.69
CA PHE A 55 -8.33 -7.90 0.44
C PHE A 55 -8.57 -9.26 1.09
N ALA A 56 -8.14 -10.32 0.41
CA ALA A 56 -8.16 -11.67 0.97
C ALA A 56 -7.12 -11.83 2.08
N ARG A 57 -7.30 -12.85 2.92
CA ARG A 57 -6.31 -13.19 3.95
C ARG A 57 -4.98 -13.53 3.31
N GLY A 58 -3.90 -12.96 3.85
CA GLY A 58 -2.56 -13.13 3.29
C GLY A 58 -2.24 -12.23 2.10
N TRP A 59 -3.15 -11.32 1.70
CA TRP A 59 -2.81 -10.19 0.82
C TRP A 59 -2.39 -10.60 -0.61
N LEU A 60 -2.83 -11.79 -1.07
CA LEU A 60 -2.47 -12.37 -2.37
C LEU A 60 -3.48 -12.08 -3.50
N GLY A 61 -4.51 -11.29 -3.21
CA GLY A 61 -5.61 -11.05 -4.13
C GLY A 61 -6.78 -10.30 -3.50
N LEU A 62 -7.83 -10.13 -4.29
CA LEU A 62 -9.12 -9.68 -3.79
C LEU A 62 -9.83 -10.82 -3.04
N LYS A 63 -10.62 -10.47 -2.03
CA LYS A 63 -11.49 -11.43 -1.36
C LYS A 63 -12.51 -11.97 -2.37
N CYS A 64 -12.75 -13.28 -2.33
CA CYS A 64 -13.81 -13.92 -3.09
C CYS A 64 -15.17 -13.23 -2.83
N MET A 65 -15.96 -13.01 -3.90
CA MET A 65 -17.29 -12.40 -3.79
C MET A 65 -18.36 -13.37 -3.24
N ALA A 66 -18.03 -14.66 -3.10
CA ALA A 66 -18.94 -15.64 -2.50
C ALA A 66 -19.06 -15.44 -0.99
N GLU A 67 -20.27 -15.60 -0.45
CA GLU A 67 -20.47 -15.55 0.99
C GLU A 67 -19.64 -16.62 1.71
N LYS A 68 -18.96 -16.21 2.79
CA LYS A 68 -18.14 -17.10 3.64
C LYS A 68 -16.95 -17.76 2.94
N CYS A 69 -16.56 -17.30 1.75
CA CYS A 69 -15.34 -17.75 1.10
C CYS A 69 -14.19 -16.80 1.43
N GLU A 70 -13.12 -17.33 2.04
CA GLU A 70 -11.90 -16.57 2.34
C GLU A 70 -10.83 -16.69 1.25
N ASN A 71 -11.08 -17.52 0.23
CA ASN A 71 -10.14 -17.74 -0.86
C ASN A 71 -9.88 -16.43 -1.63
N PRO A 72 -8.62 -16.13 -1.99
CA PRO A 72 -8.33 -15.01 -2.84
C PRO A 72 -8.79 -15.27 -4.28
N ILE A 73 -9.14 -14.19 -4.98
CA ILE A 73 -9.06 -14.09 -6.43
C ILE A 73 -7.64 -13.58 -6.74
N PRO A 74 -6.73 -14.43 -7.24
CA PRO A 74 -5.31 -14.08 -7.35
C PRO A 74 -5.06 -12.90 -8.29
N TRP A 75 -4.06 -12.08 -7.98
CA TRP A 75 -3.69 -10.93 -8.83
C TRP A 75 -3.35 -11.32 -10.27
N GLN A 76 -2.67 -12.45 -10.46
CA GLN A 76 -2.30 -12.96 -11.78
C GLN A 76 -3.54 -13.26 -12.65
N GLU A 77 -4.56 -13.85 -12.05
CA GLU A 77 -5.82 -14.16 -12.73
C GLU A 77 -6.58 -12.87 -13.07
N LEU A 78 -6.63 -11.90 -12.16
CA LEU A 78 -7.23 -10.59 -12.41
C LEU A 78 -6.54 -9.87 -13.58
N LYS A 79 -5.20 -9.87 -13.62
CA LYS A 79 -4.43 -9.26 -14.72
C LYS A 79 -4.72 -9.91 -16.07
N SER A 80 -4.90 -11.23 -16.09
CA SER A 80 -5.22 -11.98 -17.31
C SER A 80 -6.62 -11.66 -17.82
N VAL A 81 -7.61 -11.58 -16.94
CA VAL A 81 -9.02 -11.39 -17.32
C VAL A 81 -9.37 -9.92 -17.52
N LEU A 82 -8.67 -9.00 -16.85
CA LEU A 82 -8.92 -7.55 -16.85
C LEU A 82 -7.71 -6.73 -17.36
N PRO A 83 -7.24 -6.93 -18.61
CA PRO A 83 -6.10 -6.18 -19.11
C PRO A 83 -6.37 -4.66 -19.15
N ASP A 84 -7.62 -4.26 -19.40
CA ASP A 84 -8.02 -2.84 -19.45
C ASP A 84 -7.97 -2.16 -18.08
N GLU A 85 -8.00 -2.93 -16.98
CA GLU A 85 -7.98 -2.42 -15.60
C GLU A 85 -6.61 -2.59 -14.95
N HIS A 86 -5.55 -2.75 -15.75
CA HIS A 86 -4.19 -2.98 -15.26
C HIS A 86 -3.73 -1.93 -14.25
N GLU A 87 -4.02 -0.64 -14.48
CA GLU A 87 -3.64 0.44 -13.56
C GLU A 87 -4.37 0.34 -12.21
N ALA A 88 -5.66 0.01 -12.22
CA ALA A 88 -6.44 -0.21 -11.01
C ALA A 88 -5.89 -1.41 -10.20
N ILE A 89 -5.53 -2.50 -10.89
CA ILE A 89 -4.92 -3.68 -10.25
C ILE A 89 -3.56 -3.34 -9.64
N VAL A 90 -2.68 -2.62 -10.36
CA VAL A 90 -1.39 -2.16 -9.84
C VAL A 90 -1.58 -1.26 -8.61
N THR A 91 -2.60 -0.40 -8.62
CA THR A 91 -2.94 0.44 -7.48
C THR A 91 -3.35 -0.41 -6.27
N LEU A 92 -4.19 -1.42 -6.46
CA LEU A 92 -4.58 -2.37 -5.41
C LEU A 92 -3.39 -3.17 -4.88
N GLU A 93 -2.50 -3.65 -5.75
CA GLU A 93 -1.27 -4.33 -5.34
C GLU A 93 -0.38 -3.43 -4.49
N ASN A 94 -0.19 -2.17 -4.89
CA ASN A 94 0.58 -1.20 -4.11
C ASN A 94 -0.05 -0.95 -2.73
N GLN A 95 -1.37 -0.79 -2.65
CA GLN A 95 -2.06 -0.67 -1.37
C GLN A 95 -1.86 -1.93 -0.52
N CYS A 96 -1.90 -3.11 -1.12
CA CYS A 96 -1.66 -4.39 -0.47
C CYS A 96 -0.25 -4.48 0.13
N VAL A 97 0.76 -4.00 -0.60
CA VAL A 97 2.14 -3.88 -0.11
C VAL A 97 2.20 -2.94 1.10
N GLU A 98 1.53 -1.77 1.06
CA GLU A 98 1.47 -0.85 2.21
C GLU A 98 0.84 -1.51 3.46
N PHE A 99 -0.19 -2.33 3.27
CA PHE A 99 -0.79 -3.09 4.38
C PHE A 99 0.17 -4.13 4.94
N CYS A 100 0.91 -4.86 4.09
CA CYS A 100 1.92 -5.82 4.54
C CYS A 100 3.03 -5.15 5.35
N VAL A 101 3.54 -4.01 4.87
CA VAL A 101 4.54 -3.19 5.57
C VAL A 101 4.02 -2.76 6.94
N SER A 102 2.80 -2.23 6.97
CA SER A 102 2.15 -1.77 8.21
C SER A 102 1.93 -2.93 9.20
N ALA A 103 1.48 -4.09 8.71
CA ALA A 103 1.24 -5.28 9.52
C ALA A 103 2.53 -5.89 10.08
N ALA A 104 3.64 -5.78 9.35
CA ALA A 104 4.96 -6.18 9.81
C ALA A 104 5.56 -5.23 10.86
N GLY A 105 4.89 -4.09 11.14
CA GLY A 105 5.39 -3.07 12.07
C GLY A 105 6.62 -2.33 11.55
N LEU A 106 6.88 -2.40 10.24
CA LEU A 106 7.99 -1.69 9.60
C LEU A 106 7.64 -0.20 9.49
N CYS A 107 8.61 0.66 9.77
CA CYS A 107 8.45 2.10 9.62
C CYS A 107 9.24 2.52 8.39
N LEU A 108 8.57 2.63 7.24
CA LEU A 108 9.23 3.03 6.01
C LEU A 108 9.10 4.52 5.78
N GLU A 109 10.20 5.16 5.35
CA GLU A 109 10.16 6.47 4.70
C GLU A 109 10.32 6.28 3.19
N ARG A 110 9.47 6.94 2.40
CA ARG A 110 9.46 6.81 0.94
C ARG A 110 9.94 8.08 0.26
N CYS A 111 10.78 7.93 -0.76
CA CYS A 111 11.21 9.03 -1.60
C CYS A 111 10.04 9.65 -2.38
N ALA A 112 9.79 10.95 -2.23
CA ALA A 112 8.72 11.64 -2.97
C ALA A 112 8.94 11.69 -4.50
N LYS A 113 10.17 11.44 -4.98
CA LYS A 113 10.50 11.45 -6.42
C LYS A 113 10.34 10.10 -7.09
N CYS A 114 10.86 9.02 -6.50
CA CYS A 114 10.88 7.69 -7.12
C CYS A 114 10.13 6.61 -6.33
N ASN A 115 9.49 6.97 -5.21
CA ASN A 115 8.77 6.08 -4.30
C ASN A 115 9.61 4.97 -3.64
N TYR A 116 10.94 4.99 -3.80
CA TYR A 116 11.85 4.07 -3.12
C TYR A 116 11.68 4.16 -1.60
N ALA A 117 11.52 3.02 -0.94
CA ALA A 117 11.29 2.92 0.49
C ALA A 117 12.60 2.56 1.21
N ILE A 118 12.88 3.27 2.30
CA ILE A 118 13.97 2.96 3.23
C ILE A 118 13.32 2.55 4.55
N ASP A 119 13.76 1.42 5.10
CA ASP A 119 13.42 1.03 6.46
C ASP A 119 14.10 2.00 7.42
N MET A 120 13.30 2.78 8.11
CA MET A 120 13.78 3.61 9.19
C MET A 120 13.87 2.71 10.40
N ASP A 121 15.08 2.51 10.93
CA ASP A 121 15.33 1.78 12.18
C ASP A 121 14.34 2.23 13.25
N CYS A 122 13.21 1.54 13.30
CA CYS A 122 12.19 1.75 14.29
C CYS A 122 12.63 0.83 15.41
N PRO A 123 13.08 1.35 16.56
CA PRO A 123 13.31 0.48 17.70
C PRO A 123 11.97 -0.20 17.98
N LEU A 124 11.88 -1.47 17.61
CA LEU A 124 10.68 -2.26 17.77
C LEU A 124 10.23 -2.12 19.22
N PRO A 125 8.94 -1.89 19.49
CA PRO A 125 8.44 -1.93 20.85
C PRO A 125 8.66 -3.34 21.38
N VAL A 126 9.76 -3.55 22.10
CA VAL A 126 9.96 -4.70 22.96
C VAL A 126 8.75 -4.71 23.90
N ALA A 127 8.06 -5.84 23.97
CA ALA A 127 6.74 -6.03 24.60
C ALA A 127 6.72 -5.85 26.14
N ASN A 128 7.48 -4.90 26.68
CA ASN A 128 7.49 -4.52 28.08
C ASN A 128 6.91 -3.11 28.24
N ASN A 129 5.67 -3.04 28.74
CA ASN A 129 4.84 -1.84 28.87
C ASN A 129 5.47 -0.68 29.66
N ASN A 130 6.53 -0.91 30.45
CA ASN A 130 7.19 0.14 31.23
C ASN A 130 8.21 0.97 30.43
N LEU A 131 8.71 0.48 29.28
CA LEU A 131 9.68 1.21 28.45
C LEU A 131 9.01 2.16 27.45
N TYR A 132 7.74 1.95 27.10
CA TYR A 132 7.00 2.75 26.12
C TYR A 132 6.87 4.22 26.52
N ASN A 133 6.58 4.51 27.79
CA ASN A 133 6.46 5.87 28.31
C ASN A 133 7.82 6.59 28.48
N ALA A 134 8.89 5.83 28.76
CA ALA A 134 10.25 6.37 28.78
C ALA A 134 10.75 6.69 27.35
N PHE A 135 10.36 5.87 26.39
CA PHE A 135 10.67 6.03 24.97
C PHE A 135 9.98 7.25 24.34
N LEU A 136 8.69 7.50 24.64
CA LEU A 136 7.98 8.73 24.23
C LEU A 136 8.70 10.01 24.71
N LYS A 137 9.25 9.98 25.94
CA LYS A 137 10.03 11.10 26.50
C LYS A 137 11.41 11.28 25.84
N LEU A 138 12.03 10.21 25.35
CA LEU A 138 13.29 10.28 24.58
C LEU A 138 13.06 10.74 23.13
N LYS A 139 11.97 10.33 22.48
CA LYS A 139 11.57 10.83 21.15
C LYS A 139 11.35 12.35 21.14
N GLN A 140 10.78 12.91 22.22
CA GLN A 140 10.59 14.36 22.36
C GLN A 140 11.91 15.13 22.51
N LYS A 141 12.95 14.55 23.14
CA LYS A 141 14.26 15.20 23.30
C LYS A 141 15.18 15.07 22.09
N ALA A 142 14.88 14.16 21.17
CA ALA A 142 15.73 13.83 20.03
C ALA A 142 15.38 14.63 18.75
N ASN A 143 14.38 15.52 18.80
CA ASN A 143 13.78 16.19 17.64
C ASN A 143 14.46 17.51 17.22
N ASP A 144 15.55 17.92 17.88
CA ASP A 144 16.18 19.24 17.65
C ASP A 144 17.50 19.19 16.85
N SER A 145 17.86 18.03 16.28
CA SER A 145 19.03 17.93 15.40
C SER A 145 18.59 17.99 13.93
N TYR A 146 19.02 19.05 13.23
CA TYR A 146 18.67 19.35 11.83
C TYR A 146 19.02 18.24 10.83
N ASP A 147 20.07 17.45 11.08
CA ASP A 147 20.43 16.27 10.27
C ASP A 147 19.33 15.20 10.23
N LYS A 148 18.40 15.22 11.18
CA LYS A 148 17.28 14.27 11.22
C LYS A 148 16.11 14.66 10.32
N LEU A 149 16.07 15.88 9.77
CA LEU A 149 14.97 16.33 8.91
C LEU A 149 15.23 16.10 7.43
N LYS A 150 16.47 15.81 7.05
CA LYS A 150 16.87 15.54 5.68
C LYS A 150 16.74 14.05 5.38
N PHE A 151 15.92 13.70 4.40
CA PHE A 151 15.88 12.38 3.80
C PHE A 151 16.80 12.35 2.58
N HIS A 152 17.60 11.29 2.45
CA HIS A 152 18.42 11.04 1.28
C HIS A 152 17.99 9.71 0.64
N CYS A 153 17.52 9.74 -0.60
CA CYS A 153 17.16 8.54 -1.33
C CYS A 153 18.42 7.82 -1.82
N SER A 154 18.67 6.59 -1.38
CA SER A 154 19.79 5.77 -1.87
C SER A 154 19.69 5.41 -3.35
N GLU A 155 18.49 5.39 -3.91
CA GLU A 155 18.24 4.95 -5.30
C GLU A 155 18.43 6.09 -6.31
N CYS A 156 17.81 7.25 -6.09
CA CYS A 156 17.83 8.36 -7.05
C CYS A 156 18.61 9.59 -6.56
N HIS A 157 19.24 9.50 -5.38
CA HIS A 157 19.99 10.57 -4.70
C HIS A 157 19.17 11.85 -4.47
N TYR A 158 17.83 11.75 -4.56
CA TYR A 158 16.96 12.87 -4.28
C TYR A 158 16.94 13.15 -2.78
N GLU A 159 17.07 14.42 -2.44
CA GLU A 159 17.04 14.90 -1.08
C GLU A 159 15.76 15.67 -0.82
N MET A 160 15.10 15.38 0.30
CA MET A 160 13.83 16.02 0.66
C MET A 160 13.70 16.23 2.17
N CYS A 161 12.82 17.14 2.56
CA CYS A 161 12.47 17.33 3.96
C CYS A 161 11.51 16.23 4.42
N ARG A 162 11.85 15.49 5.47
CA ARG A 162 11.00 14.45 6.08
C ARG A 162 9.66 14.95 6.63
N LYS A 163 9.55 16.26 6.91
CA LYS A 163 8.33 16.87 7.47
C LYS A 163 7.34 17.29 6.39
N CYS A 164 7.81 17.96 5.34
CA CYS A 164 6.93 18.51 4.30
C CYS A 164 7.05 17.84 2.93
N ASN A 165 7.95 16.85 2.79
CA ASN A 165 8.26 16.14 1.53
C ASN A 165 8.70 17.04 0.36
N ALA A 166 8.96 18.32 0.61
CA ALA A 166 9.51 19.22 -0.38
C ALA A 166 10.98 18.89 -0.67
N LYS A 167 11.45 19.21 -1.88
CA LYS A 167 12.86 19.12 -2.25
C LYS A 167 13.72 19.83 -1.21
N TRP A 168 14.77 19.17 -0.73
CA TRP A 168 15.65 19.76 0.25
C TRP A 168 16.39 20.95 -0.34
N ALA A 169 16.50 22.01 0.45
CA ALA A 169 17.26 23.21 0.17
C ALA A 169 17.93 23.63 1.48
N GLU A 170 19.10 24.28 1.42
CA GLU A 170 19.88 24.60 2.62
C GLU A 170 19.14 25.53 3.60
N GLU A 171 18.17 26.30 3.09
CA GLU A 171 17.31 27.17 3.88
C GLU A 171 16.44 26.40 4.88
N HIS A 172 16.16 25.10 4.63
CA HIS A 172 15.51 24.24 5.62
C HIS A 172 16.33 24.05 6.91
N ASN A 173 17.63 24.36 6.91
CA ASN A 173 18.44 24.36 8.13
C ASN A 173 18.10 25.54 9.06
N ASN A 174 17.50 26.61 8.54
CA ASN A 174 17.27 27.85 9.29
C ASN A 174 15.78 28.22 9.41
N LEU A 175 14.92 27.57 8.63
CA LEU A 175 13.50 27.89 8.53
C LEU A 175 12.63 26.70 8.91
N THR A 176 11.46 26.98 9.50
CA THR A 176 10.41 25.96 9.60
C THR A 176 9.88 25.62 8.21
N CYS A 177 9.27 24.44 8.07
CA CYS A 177 8.66 24.04 6.79
C CYS A 177 7.61 25.06 6.30
N GLU A 178 6.85 25.67 7.21
CA GLU A 178 5.87 26.70 6.89
C GLU A 178 6.53 27.99 6.37
N GLN A 179 7.61 28.44 7.02
CA GLN A 179 8.38 29.60 6.59
C GLN A 179 9.02 29.37 5.21
N PHE A 180 9.61 28.19 5.00
CA PHE A 180 10.18 27.82 3.72
C PHE A 180 9.13 27.78 2.60
N ALA A 181 7.96 27.18 2.86
CA ALA A 181 6.86 27.16 1.90
C ALA A 181 6.36 28.57 1.55
N LYS A 182 6.25 29.46 2.55
CA LYS A 182 5.88 30.86 2.33
C LYS A 182 6.91 31.57 1.45
N GLN A 183 8.21 31.39 1.71
CA GLN A 183 9.28 31.99 0.92
C GLN A 183 9.28 31.50 -0.54
N GLN A 184 9.12 30.19 -0.76
CA GLN A 184 9.00 29.61 -2.11
C GLN A 184 7.83 30.24 -2.88
N ASN A 185 6.66 30.37 -2.24
CA ASN A 185 5.48 30.98 -2.85
C ASN A 185 5.72 32.45 -3.20
N GLU A 186 6.32 33.23 -2.30
CA GLU A 186 6.65 34.64 -2.57
C GLU A 186 7.64 34.79 -3.73
N GLN A 187 8.62 33.90 -3.85
CA GLN A 187 9.61 33.92 -4.93
C GLN A 187 8.97 33.57 -6.29
N ILE A 188 8.08 32.58 -6.34
CA ILE A 188 7.30 32.26 -7.53
C ILE A 188 6.46 33.47 -7.97
N GLN A 189 5.77 34.13 -7.03
CA GLN A 189 4.94 35.31 -7.33
C GLN A 189 5.76 36.51 -7.85
N ARG A 190 7.01 36.67 -7.39
CA ARG A 190 7.92 37.70 -7.93
C ARG A 190 8.37 37.37 -9.35
N ASN A 191 8.65 36.10 -9.65
CA ASN A 191 9.09 35.67 -10.99
C ASN A 191 7.99 35.72 -12.06
N LEU A 192 6.72 35.77 -11.64
CA LEU A 192 5.56 35.89 -12.54
C LEU A 192 5.22 37.34 -12.91
N LYS A 193 5.86 38.33 -12.27
CA LYS A 193 5.69 39.77 -12.56
C LYS A 193 6.79 40.27 -13.48
#